data_AF-A0A5K1G5I2-F1
#
_entry.id   AF-A0A5K1G5I2-F1
#
_cell.length_a   1.000
_cell.length_b   1.000
_cell.length_c   1.000
_cell.angle_alpha   90.00
_cell.angle_beta   90.00
_cell.angle_gamma   90.00
#
_symmetry.space_group_name_H-M   'P 1'
#
loop_
_entity.id
_entity.type
_entity.pdbx_description
1 polymer ?
#
loop_
_entity_poly.entity_id
_entity_poly.type
_entity_poly.pdbx_seq_one_letter_code
_entity_poly.pdbx_strand_id
1 'polypeptide(L)' 'MASSVLRVAIVLLSVAVFFGVAAGGKPLVVSHDGRSLLLDGRRRIIISGSIHYPRSTPE' A
#
# COMPACT_ATOMS: atom_id res chain seq x y z
N MET A 1 -36.03 1.16 19.68
CA MET A 1 -35.34 -0.14 19.46
C MET A 1 -34.71 -0.23 18.06
N ALA A 2 -35.43 0.08 16.97
CA ALA A 2 -34.85 0.04 15.61
C ALA A 2 -33.72 1.06 15.34
N SER A 3 -33.82 2.28 15.87
CA SER A 3 -32.83 3.35 15.65
C SER A 3 -31.52 3.16 16.42
N SER A 4 -31.54 2.48 17.57
CA SER A 4 -30.34 2.14 18.34
C SER A 4 -29.57 0.97 17.70
N VAL A 5 -30.29 -0.02 17.16
CA VAL A 5 -29.70 -1.13 16.42
C VAL A 5 -29.00 -0.65 15.15
N LEU A 6 -29.62 0.28 14.40
CA LEU A 6 -29.01 0.86 13.20
C LEU A 6 -27.71 1.61 13.50
N ARG A 7 -27.66 2.38 14.60
CA ARG A 7 -26.45 3.11 15.01
C ARG A 7 -25.30 2.17 15.37
N VAL A 8 -25.58 1.11 16.11
CA VAL A 8 -24.58 0.09 16.46
C VAL A 8 -24.07 -0.61 15.20
N ALA A 9 -24.95 -0.97 14.26
CA ALA A 9 -24.55 -1.59 13.00
C ALA A 9 -23.65 -0.67 12.16
N ILE A 10 -23.95 0.63 12.10
CA ILE A 10 -23.11 1.61 11.39
C ILE A 10 -21.72 1.70 12.04
N VAL A 11 -21.64 1.81 13.37
CA VAL A 11 -20.35 1.87 14.08
C VAL A 11 -19.53 0.62 13.84
N LEU A 12 -20.13 -0.57 13.91
CA LEU A 12 -19.45 -1.84 13.65
C LEU A 12 -18.94 -1.92 12.19
N LEU A 13 -19.75 -1.47 11.23
CA LEU A 13 -19.36 -1.41 9.83
C LEU A 13 -18.18 -0.44 9.63
N SER A 14 -18.24 0.75 10.21
CA SER A 14 -17.16 1.74 10.13
C SER A 14 -15.86 1.22 10.72
N VAL A 15 -15.93 0.51 11.85
CA VAL A 15 -14.76 -0.13 12.49
C VAL A 15 -14.19 -1.22 11.60
N ALA A 16 -15.04 -2.10 11.04
CA ALA A 16 -14.59 -3.15 10.13
C ALA A 16 -13.91 -2.60 8.87
N VAL A 17 -14.48 -1.53 8.29
CA VAL A 17 -13.90 -0.85 7.12
C VAL A 17 -12.56 -0.21 7.47
N PHE A 18 -12.44 0.47 8.62
CA PHE A 18 -11.20 1.09 9.06
C PHE A 18 -10.04 0.07 9.19
N PHE A 19 -10.29 -1.05 9.87
CA PHE A 19 -9.29 -2.10 10.02
C PHE A 19 -8.96 -2.81 8.69
N GLY A 20 -9.95 -2.99 7.81
CA GLY A 20 -9.74 -3.55 6.48
C GLY A 20 -8.82 -2.70 5.59
N VAL A 21 -8.95 -1.38 5.65
CA VAL A 21 -8.10 -0.44 4.89
C VAL A 21 -6.71 -0.31 5.51
N ALA A 22 -6.60 -0.26 6.84
CA ALA A 22 -5.32 -0.14 7.53
C ALA A 22 -4.39 -1.36 7.31
N ALA A 23 -4.96 -2.54 7.06
CA ALA A 23 -4.20 -3.78 6.85
C ALA A 23 -3.82 -4.07 5.38
N GLY A 24 -4.19 -3.20 4.43
CA GLY A 24 -4.13 -3.49 2.99
C GLY A 24 -2.73 -3.51 2.33
N GLY A 25 -1.67 -3.15 3.05
CA GLY A 25 -0.31 -3.09 2.49
C GLY A 25 0.31 -4.48 2.32
N LYS A 26 0.34 -5.00 1.09
CA LYS A 26 1.18 -6.17 0.79
C LYS A 26 2.64 -5.71 0.66
N PRO A 27 3.61 -6.32 1.37
CA PRO A 27 5.01 -6.00 1.17
C PRO A 27 5.42 -6.37 -0.25
N LEU A 28 6.14 -5.47 -0.92
CA LEU A 28 6.71 -5.74 -2.23
C LEU A 28 7.85 -6.74 -2.08
N VAL A 29 7.77 -7.88 -2.77
CA VAL A 29 8.87 -8.86 -2.78
C VAL A 29 9.85 -8.48 -3.89
N VAL A 30 11.10 -8.23 -3.51
CA VAL A 30 12.19 -7.87 -4.43
C VAL A 30 13.25 -8.95 -4.42
N SER A 31 13.58 -9.51 -5.59
CA SER A 31 14.66 -10.47 -5.77
C SER A 31 15.30 -10.32 -7.17
N HIS A 32 16.23 -11.18 -7.55
CA HIS A 32 16.87 -11.18 -8.86
C HIS A 32 17.25 -12.60 -9.31
N ASP A 33 17.36 -12.82 -10.62
CA ASP A 33 17.72 -14.12 -11.20
C ASP A 33 18.91 -14.04 -12.17
N GLY A 34 19.75 -13.01 -12.02
CA GLY A 34 20.92 -12.77 -12.87
C GLY A 34 20.59 -12.12 -14.22
N ARG A 35 19.32 -12.12 -14.66
CA ARG A 35 18.88 -11.42 -15.86
C ARG A 35 18.22 -10.08 -15.55
N SER A 36 17.37 -10.03 -14.52
CA SER A 36 16.70 -8.80 -14.10
C SER A 36 16.32 -8.83 -12.62
N LEU A 37 15.84 -7.69 -12.13
CA LEU A 37 15.09 -7.65 -10.87
C LEU A 37 13.72 -8.31 -11.08
N LEU A 38 13.26 -9.00 -10.04
CA LEU A 38 11.93 -9.57 -9.92
C LEU A 38 11.16 -8.75 -8.89
N LEU A 39 10.06 -8.16 -9.30
CA LEU A 39 9.09 -7.49 -8.44
C LEU A 39 7.85 -8.38 -8.38
N ASP A 40 7.54 -8.91 -7.20
CA ASP A 40 6.49 -9.93 -6.98
C ASP A 40 6.63 -11.14 -7.92
N GLY A 41 7.87 -11.64 -8.04
CA GLY A 41 8.19 -12.79 -8.89
C GLY A 41 8.17 -12.52 -10.40
N ARG A 42 7.91 -11.28 -10.83
CA ARG A 42 7.87 -10.89 -12.25
C ARG A 42 9.11 -10.11 -12.64
N ARG A 43 9.79 -10.53 -13.71
CA ARG A 43 10.93 -9.83 -14.30
C ARG A 43 10.53 -8.42 -14.76
N ARG A 44 11.33 -7.42 -14.40
CA ARG A 44 11.12 -6.02 -14.81
C ARG A 44 12.40 -5.43 -15.37
N ILE A 45 12.25 -4.63 -16.43
CA ILE A 45 13.27 -3.66 -16.85
C ILE A 45 12.95 -2.36 -16.14
N ILE A 46 13.88 -1.89 -15.30
CA ILE A 46 13.70 -0.63 -14.55
C ILE A 46 14.47 0.47 -15.28
N ILE A 47 13.76 1.49 -15.73
CA ILE A 47 14.35 2.74 -16.21
C ILE A 47 14.33 3.71 -15.03
N SER A 48 15.52 4.09 -14.55
CA SER A 48 15.69 4.92 -13.35
C SER A 48 16.43 6.21 -13.69
N GLY A 49 16.13 7.27 -12.95
CA GLY A 49 16.82 8.57 -13.02
C GLY A 49 17.43 8.92 -11.67
N SER A 50 18.56 9.62 -11.69
CA SER A 50 19.22 10.08 -10.47
C SER A 50 18.66 11.42 -10.01
N ILE A 51 18.26 11.51 -8.73
CA ILE A 51 17.95 12.76 -8.06
C ILE A 51 18.86 12.86 -6.84
N HIS A 52 19.66 13.93 -6.78
CA HIS A 52 20.49 14.21 -5.60
C HIS A 52 19.72 15.20 -4.72
N TYR A 53 19.01 14.67 -3.71
CA TYR A 53 18.07 15.44 -2.90
C TYR A 53 18.63 16.75 -2.29
N PRO A 54 19.93 16.89 -1.90
CA PRO A 54 20.46 18.17 -1.43
C PRO A 54 20.57 19.27 -2.50
N ARG A 55 20.49 18.91 -3.78
CA ARG A 55 20.59 19.84 -4.92
C ARG A 55 19.22 20.33 -5.42
N SER A 56 18.14 19.89 -4.78
CA SER A 56 16.78 20.33 -5.07
C SER A 56 16.16 20.93 -3.83
N THR A 57 15.22 21.84 -4.04
CA THR A 57 14.43 22.40 -2.97
C THR A 57 13.19 21.50 -2.76
N PRO A 58 12.63 21.36 -1.54
CA PRO A 58 11.48 20.49 -1.27
C PRO A 58 10.15 20.92 -1.93
N GLU A 59 10.06 22.16 -2.38
CA GLU A 59 8.90 22.84 -2.97
C GLU A 59 8.72 22.51 -4.46
#